data_AF-A0A2T1F827-F1
#
_entry.id   AF-A0A2T1F827-F1
#
_cell.length_a   1.000
_cell.length_b   1.000
_cell.length_c   1.000
_cell.angle_alpha   90.00
_cell.angle_beta   90.00
_cell.angle_gamma   90.00
#
_symmetry.space_group_name_H-M   'P 1'
#
loop_
_entity.id
_entity.type
_entity.pdbx_description
1 polymer ?
#
loop_
_entity_poly.entity_id
_entity_poly.type
_entity_poly.pdbx_seq_one_letter_code
_entity_poly.pdbx_strand_id
1 'polypeptide(L)' 'VLQRPSWLPVPAFALEFLLGDGAKVVLEGQKVLPKRTLASGFQYQYPNLKSALEEILSAS' A
#
# COMPACT_ATOMS: atom_id res chain seq x y z
N VAL A 1 -12.12 1.58 -0.04
CA VAL A 1 -12.74 1.94 -1.35
C VAL A 1 -13.43 3.30 -1.25
N LEU A 2 -13.10 4.28 -2.10
CA LEU A 2 -13.62 5.66 -1.99
C LEU A 2 -14.65 6.05 -3.06
N GLN A 3 -14.86 5.23 -4.09
CA GLN A 3 -15.61 5.59 -5.31
C GLN A 3 -15.12 6.92 -5.95
N ARG A 4 -13.85 7.29 -5.69
CA ARG A 4 -13.19 8.46 -6.25
C ARG A 4 -12.05 7.99 -7.16
N PRO A 5 -12.09 8.32 -8.46
CA PRO A 5 -11.05 7.88 -9.38
C PRO A 5 -9.71 8.60 -9.14
N SER A 6 -8.59 7.89 -9.33
CA SER A 6 -7.23 8.44 -9.22
C SER A 6 -6.52 8.45 -10.59
N TRP A 7 -6.92 9.36 -11.48
CA TRP A 7 -6.42 9.37 -12.86
C TRP A 7 -5.06 10.06 -13.04
N LEU A 8 -4.67 10.95 -12.12
CA LEU A 8 -3.46 11.74 -12.24
C LEU A 8 -2.29 11.04 -11.51
N PRO A 9 -1.33 10.43 -12.23
CA PRO A 9 -0.13 9.90 -11.61
C PRO A 9 0.76 11.04 -11.13
N VAL A 10 1.42 10.85 -9.99
CA VAL A 10 2.43 11.80 -9.49
C VAL A 10 3.76 11.53 -10.21
N PRO A 11 4.40 12.53 -10.84
CA PRO A 11 5.69 12.35 -11.49
C PRO A 11 6.82 11.98 -10.52
N ALA A 12 7.75 11.13 -10.95
CA ALA A 12 8.87 10.67 -10.11
C ALA A 12 9.75 11.83 -9.60
N PHE A 13 10.10 12.77 -10.48
CA PHE A 13 10.93 13.92 -10.11
C PHE A 13 10.28 14.79 -9.02
N ALA A 14 8.94 14.85 -8.97
CA ALA A 14 8.24 15.60 -7.93
C ALA A 14 8.42 14.93 -6.56
N LEU A 15 8.38 13.58 -6.52
CA LEU A 15 8.67 12.82 -5.31
C LEU A 15 10.15 12.92 -4.91
N GLU A 16 11.08 12.84 -5.87
CA GLU A 16 12.51 13.02 -5.62
C GLU A 16 12.82 14.41 -5.03
N PHE A 17 12.19 15.47 -5.54
CA PHE A 17 12.35 16.82 -5.01
C PHE A 17 11.80 16.97 -3.58
N LEU A 18 10.64 16.36 -3.28
CA LEU A 18 9.98 16.49 -1.98
C LEU A 18 10.56 15.57 -0.90
N LEU A 19 10.99 14.36 -1.26
CA LEU A 19 11.43 13.31 -0.32
C LEU A 19 12.94 13.02 -0.38
N GLY A 20 13.68 13.55 -1.34
CA GLY A 20 15.10 13.25 -1.54
C GLY A 20 15.34 11.75 -1.71
N ASP A 21 16.35 11.22 -1.01
CA ASP A 21 16.69 9.78 -1.00
C ASP A 21 15.53 8.88 -0.54
N GLY A 22 14.59 9.41 0.24
CA GLY A 22 13.39 8.71 0.68
C GLY A 22 12.41 8.39 -0.46
N ALA A 23 12.49 9.11 -1.59
CA ALA A 23 11.66 8.85 -2.76
C ALA A 23 11.83 7.43 -3.29
N LYS A 24 13.02 6.85 -3.14
CA LYS A 24 13.32 5.47 -3.57
C LYS A 24 12.36 4.45 -2.96
N VAL A 25 12.00 4.60 -1.68
CA VAL A 25 11.08 3.68 -0.98
C VAL A 25 9.65 3.76 -1.56
N VAL A 26 9.26 4.92 -2.09
CA VAL A 26 7.93 5.14 -2.67
C VAL A 26 7.89 4.74 -4.14
N LEU A 27 8.95 5.07 -4.89
CA LEU A 27 9.07 4.81 -6.31
C LEU A 27 9.36 3.34 -6.62
N GLU A 28 10.07 2.65 -5.72
CA GLU A 28 10.40 1.24 -5.86
C GLU A 28 9.47 0.36 -5.02
N GLY A 29 9.02 -0.73 -5.62
CA GLY A 29 8.20 -1.74 -4.94
C GLY A 29 8.97 -3.03 -4.69
N GLN A 30 8.70 -3.68 -3.57
CA GLN A 30 9.20 -5.04 -3.29
C GLN A 30 8.03 -6.02 -3.26
N LYS A 31 8.12 -7.11 -4.04
CA LYS A 31 7.13 -8.19 -4.00
C LYS A 31 7.46 -9.17 -2.87
N VAL A 32 6.81 -8.99 -1.72
CA VAL A 32 7.02 -9.84 -0.54
C VAL A 32 5.88 -10.86 -0.39
N LEU A 33 6.24 -12.13 -0.16
CA LEU A 33 5.27 -13.21 0.09
C LEU A 33 5.34 -13.67 1.56
N PRO A 34 4.22 -13.70 2.30
CA PRO A 34 4.19 -13.94 3.74
C PRO A 34 4.30 -15.43 4.13
N LYS A 35 5.23 -16.18 3.53
CA LYS A 35 5.33 -17.64 3.70
C LYS A 35 5.51 -18.08 5.15
N ARG A 36 6.40 -17.42 5.90
CA ARG A 36 6.69 -17.75 7.31
C ARG A 36 5.53 -17.41 8.23
N THR A 37 4.89 -16.25 8.00
CA THR A 37 3.73 -15.80 8.78
C THR A 37 2.56 -16.76 8.62
N LEU A 38 2.28 -17.21 7.40
CA LEU A 38 1.24 -18.21 7.16
C LEU A 38 1.61 -19.57 7.78
N ALA A 39 2.88 -19.97 7.69
CA ALA A 39 3.35 -21.23 8.29
C ALA A 39 3.27 -21.25 9.83
N SER A 40 3.27 -20.10 10.50
CA SER A 40 3.07 -20.03 11.95
C SER A 40 1.60 -20.13 12.37
N GLY A 41 0.68 -20.33 11.42
CA GLY A 41 -0.76 -20.37 11.69
C GLY A 41 -1.40 -19.01 11.90
N PHE A 42 -0.68 -17.90 11.61
CA PHE A 42 -1.25 -16.56 11.71
C PHE A 42 -2.35 -16.36 10.67
N GLN A 43 -3.52 -15.90 11.13
CA GLN A 43 -4.65 -15.59 10.28
C GLN A 43 -4.79 -14.07 10.15
N TYR A 44 -4.66 -13.58 8.92
CA TYR A 44 -4.86 -12.16 8.62
C TYR A 44 -6.34 -11.81 8.77
N GLN A 45 -6.64 -10.84 9.64
CA GLN A 45 -7.99 -10.27 9.77
C GLN A 45 -8.46 -9.65 8.44
N TYR A 46 -7.53 -9.06 7.68
CA TYR A 46 -7.76 -8.52 6.34
C TYR A 46 -6.79 -9.17 5.35
N PRO A 47 -7.15 -10.33 4.75
CA PRO A 47 -6.24 -11.08 3.88
C PRO A 47 -6.00 -10.43 2.51
N ASN A 48 -6.79 -9.42 2.15
CA ASN A 48 -6.63 -8.67 0.90
C ASN A 48 -6.77 -7.16 1.14
N LEU A 49 -6.20 -6.39 0.21
CA LEU A 49 -6.16 -4.93 0.32
C LEU A 49 -7.56 -4.30 0.32
N LYS A 50 -8.50 -4.86 -0.46
CA LYS A 50 -9.85 -4.29 -0.56
C LYS A 50 -10.58 -4.32 0.78
N SER A 51 -10.56 -5.46 1.49
CA SER A 51 -11.22 -5.58 2.79
C SER A 51 -10.60 -4.64 3.83
N ALA A 52 -9.27 -4.50 3.84
CA ALA A 52 -8.59 -3.53 4.71
C ALA A 52 -9.00 -2.08 4.41
N LEU A 53 -9.07 -1.72 3.12
CA LEU A 53 -9.46 -0.37 2.69
C LEU A 53 -10.94 -0.05 2.89
N GLU A 54 -11.81 -1.05 2.91
CA GLU A 54 -13.22 -0.88 3.25
C GLU A 54 -13.37 -0.57 4.73
N GLU A 55 -12.71 -1.35 5.60
CA GLU A 55 -12.74 -1.14 7.06
C GLU A 55 -12.26 0.27 7.47
N ILE A 56 -11.08 0.68 6.98
CA ILE A 56 -10.49 1.97 7.35
C ILE A 56 -11.42 3.14 7.02
N LEU A 57 -12.18 3.03 5.92
CA LEU A 57 -13.04 4.10 5.44
C LEU A 57 -14.48 4.01 5.96
N SER A 58 -14.92 2.84 6.42
CA SER A 58 -16.19 2.69 7.12
C SER A 58 -16.12 3.13 8.58
N ALA A 59 -14.91 3.18 9.16
CA ALA A 59 -14.67 3.67 10.51
C ALA A 59 -14.60 5.21 10.63
N SER A 60 -14.96 5.94 9.56
CA SER A 60 -14.96 7.41 9.47
C SER A 60 -16.37 7.99 9.47
#